data_AF-Q81RF6-F1
#
_entry.id   AF-Q81RF6-F1
#
_cell.length_a   1.000
_cell.length_b   1.000
_cell.length_c   1.000
_cell.angle_alpha   90.00
_cell.angle_beta   90.00
_cell.angle_gamma   90.00
#
_symmetry.space_group_name_H-M   'P 1'
#
loop_
_entity.id
_entity.type
_entity.pdbx_description
1 polymer ?
#
loop_
_entity_poly.entity_id
_entity_poly.type
_entity_poly.pdbx_seq_one_letter_code
_entity_poly.pdbx_strand_id
1 'polypeptide(L)'
;MSKIVNHQGNIHIGAMHLKENGIIGYHEAVVSQLLLIVDGEGYVCGANKEKVKVEAGQAVFWEKGEFHETSTEKGLMAIVIESEELEKGILMKEVGKFDD
;
A
#
# COMPACT_ATOMS: atom_id res chain seq x y z
N MET A 1 -16.11 -11.87 2.92
CA MET A 1 -14.71 -12.11 2.51
C MET A 1 -14.41 -11.19 1.35
N SER A 2 -13.41 -10.32 1.48
CA SER A 2 -12.97 -9.44 0.39
C SER A 2 -11.96 -10.18 -0.49
N LYS A 3 -12.13 -10.15 -1.81
CA LYS A 3 -11.13 -10.64 -2.75
C LYS A 3 -10.08 -9.55 -2.93
N ILE A 4 -8.80 -9.87 -2.73
CA ILE A 4 -7.71 -8.87 -2.75
C ILE A 4 -7.08 -8.85 -4.14
N VAL A 5 -6.48 -9.97 -4.55
CA VAL A 5 -5.80 -10.12 -5.83
C VAL A 5 -6.00 -11.53 -6.35
N ASN A 6 -6.07 -11.68 -7.67
CA ASN A 6 -5.97 -12.95 -8.37
C ASN A 6 -4.82 -12.83 -9.39
N HIS A 7 -3.68 -13.47 -9.11
CA HIS A 7 -2.46 -13.32 -9.88
C HIS A 7 -1.86 -14.69 -10.25
N GLN A 8 -1.20 -14.77 -11.40
CA GLN A 8 -0.44 -15.93 -11.85
C GLN A 8 1.01 -15.54 -12.06
N GLY A 9 1.93 -16.16 -11.32
CA GLY A 9 3.35 -15.85 -11.40
C GLY A 9 3.99 -15.76 -10.02
N ASN A 10 5.18 -15.15 -9.98
CA ASN A 10 5.90 -14.91 -8.74
C ASN A 10 5.29 -13.72 -8.01
N ILE A 11 4.95 -13.91 -6.75
CA ILE A 11 4.43 -12.86 -5.88
C ILE A 11 5.24 -12.86 -4.59
N HIS A 12 5.62 -11.67 -4.12
CA HIS A 12 6.24 -11.50 -2.81
C HIS A 12 5.22 -10.88 -1.87
N ILE A 13 5.13 -11.43 -0.65
CA ILE A 13 4.18 -10.96 0.36
C ILE A 13 4.95 -10.71 1.66
N GLY A 14 4.92 -9.47 2.12
CA GLY A 14 5.53 -9.03 3.37
C GLY A 14 4.48 -8.62 4.40
N ALA A 15 4.79 -8.83 5.68
CA ALA A 15 4.04 -8.23 6.79
C ALA A 15 4.85 -7.07 7.36
N MET A 16 4.20 -5.92 7.47
CA MET A 16 4.78 -4.66 7.89
C MET A 16 4.15 -4.22 9.20
N HIS A 17 4.98 -3.85 10.17
CA HIS A 17 4.55 -3.39 11.48
C HIS A 17 5.20 -2.03 11.77
N LEU A 18 4.39 -0.98 11.81
CA LEU A 18 4.80 0.32 12.30
C LEU A 18 4.28 0.53 13.71
N LYS A 19 5.16 0.91 14.62
CA LYS A 19 4.79 1.36 15.96
C LYS A 19 4.23 2.79 15.90
N GLU A 20 3.79 3.29 17.04
CA GLU A 20 3.43 4.71 17.22
C GLU A 20 4.50 5.63 16.62
N ASN A 21 4.07 6.63 15.85
CA ASN A 21 4.93 7.56 15.10
C ASN A 21 5.89 6.90 14.08
N GLY A 22 5.62 5.66 13.67
CA GLY A 22 6.43 4.94 12.68
C GLY A 22 6.29 5.51 11.28
N ILE A 23 7.40 5.51 10.53
CA ILE A 23 7.48 6.02 9.16
C ILE A 23 8.31 5.07 8.30
N ILE A 24 7.78 4.74 7.12
CA ILE A 24 8.57 4.26 5.99
C ILE A 24 8.76 5.46 5.08
N GLY A 25 9.99 5.97 5.07
CA GLY A 25 10.34 7.20 4.38
C GLY A 25 10.06 7.11 2.88
N TYR A 26 9.97 8.27 2.24
CA TYR A 26 9.69 8.37 0.82
C TYR A 26 10.69 7.62 -0.07
N HIS A 27 10.21 6.65 -0.84
CA HIS A 27 11.02 5.82 -1.72
C HIS A 27 10.22 5.39 -2.95
N GLU A 28 10.93 4.89 -3.96
CA GLU A 28 10.36 4.38 -5.20
C GLU A 28 9.85 2.94 -5.03
N ALA A 29 8.67 2.67 -5.58
CA ALA A 29 8.17 1.32 -5.77
C ALA A 29 8.92 0.64 -6.92
N VAL A 30 9.95 -0.17 -6.60
CA VAL A 30 10.79 -0.86 -7.60
C VAL A 30 10.04 -1.92 -8.43
N VAL A 31 8.84 -2.29 -7.98
CA VAL A 31 7.85 -3.18 -8.61
C VAL A 31 6.46 -2.72 -8.15
N SER A 32 5.39 -3.02 -8.88
CA SER A 32 4.02 -2.68 -8.45
C SER A 32 3.69 -3.29 -7.09
N GLN A 33 3.08 -2.50 -6.20
CA GLN A 33 2.80 -2.90 -4.82
C GLN A 33 1.36 -2.58 -4.43
N LEU A 34 0.74 -3.49 -3.68
CA LEU A 34 -0.53 -3.26 -2.99
C LEU A 34 -0.30 -3.33 -1.48
N LEU A 35 -0.51 -2.22 -0.78
CA LEU A 35 -0.47 -2.13 0.67
C LEU A 35 -1.89 -2.30 1.23
N LEU A 36 -2.17 -3.45 1.84
CA LEU A 36 -3.42 -3.72 2.55
C LEU A 36 -3.25 -3.43 4.04
N ILE A 37 -3.99 -2.45 4.57
CA ILE A 37 -4.02 -2.18 6.00
C ILE A 37 -4.87 -3.24 6.69
N VAL A 38 -4.30 -3.92 7.68
CA VAL A 38 -4.98 -5.02 8.40
C VAL A 38 -5.27 -4.67 9.86
N ASP A 39 -4.54 -3.74 10.44
CA ASP A 39 -4.82 -3.18 11.76
C ASP A 39 -4.29 -1.74 11.89
N GLY A 40 -4.95 -0.92 12.71
CA GLY A 40 -4.59 0.47 12.96
C GLY A 40 -4.99 1.46 11.85
N GLU A 41 -4.37 2.63 11.88
CA GLU A 41 -4.60 3.75 10.96
C GLU A 41 -3.30 4.47 10.63
N GLY A 42 -3.24 5.15 9.48
CA GLY A 42 -2.06 5.87 9.05
C GLY A 42 -2.35 6.85 7.92
N TYR A 43 -1.26 7.32 7.31
CA TYR A 43 -1.30 8.18 6.15
C TYR A 43 -0.34 7.66 5.09
N VAL A 44 -0.76 7.73 3.84
CA VAL A 44 0.09 7.52 2.67
C VAL A 44 0.17 8.80 1.85
N CYS A 45 1.24 8.98 1.10
CA CYS A 45 1.30 10.02 0.06
C CYS A 45 2.15 9.57 -1.11
N GLY A 46 1.81 10.09 -2.30
CA GLY A 46 2.57 9.91 -3.53
C GLY A 46 3.49 11.11 -3.84
N ALA A 47 3.73 11.36 -5.12
CA ALA A 47 4.61 12.42 -5.59
C ALA A 47 4.18 13.85 -5.19
N ASN A 48 2.87 14.09 -5.13
CA ASN A 48 2.30 15.37 -4.73
C ASN A 48 2.40 15.67 -3.22
N LYS A 49 2.87 14.69 -2.41
CA LYS A 49 2.97 14.77 -0.94
C LYS A 49 1.65 15.01 -0.22
N GLU A 50 0.52 14.89 -0.90
CA GLU A 50 -0.80 14.99 -0.26
C GLU A 50 -1.04 13.73 0.57
N LYS A 51 -1.30 13.93 1.87
CA LYS A 51 -1.54 12.83 2.80
C LYS A 51 -2.98 12.33 2.68
N VAL A 52 -3.12 11.08 2.27
CA VAL A 52 -4.39 10.35 2.28
C VAL A 52 -4.43 9.48 3.53
N LYS A 53 -5.48 9.64 4.34
CA LYS A 53 -5.70 8.80 5.51
C LYS A 53 -6.13 7.40 5.10
N VAL A 54 -5.56 6.39 5.75
CA VAL A 54 -5.89 4.97 5.55
C VAL A 54 -6.18 4.27 6.88
N GLU A 55 -7.03 3.28 6.85
CA GLU A 55 -7.42 2.47 8.02
C GLU A 55 -7.59 0.99 7.67
N ALA A 56 -7.69 0.14 8.70
CA ALA A 56 -7.87 -1.29 8.56
C ALA A 56 -9.01 -1.65 7.58
N GLY A 57 -8.72 -2.56 6.66
CA GLY A 57 -9.64 -2.98 5.60
C GLY A 57 -9.59 -2.14 4.34
N GLN A 58 -8.72 -1.13 4.26
CA GLN A 58 -8.43 -0.37 3.03
C GLN A 58 -7.10 -0.80 2.41
N ALA A 59 -6.95 -0.56 1.10
CA ALA A 59 -5.73 -0.84 0.38
C ALA A 59 -5.30 0.33 -0.49
N VAL A 60 -3.99 0.50 -0.68
CA VAL A 60 -3.40 1.51 -1.56
C VAL A 60 -2.52 0.78 -2.56
N PHE A 61 -2.59 1.18 -3.82
CA PHE A 61 -1.76 0.62 -4.88
C PHE A 61 -0.77 1.68 -5.37
N TRP A 62 0.44 1.24 -5.67
CA TRP A 62 1.48 2.03 -6.32
C TRP A 62 2.00 1.28 -7.54
N GLU A 63 2.02 1.95 -8.68
CA GLU A 63 2.66 1.42 -9.88
C GLU A 63 4.18 1.40 -9.73
N LYS A 64 4.83 0.51 -10.48
CA LYS A 64 6.28 0.48 -10.60
C LYS A 64 6.81 1.86 -11.04
N GLY A 65 7.73 2.41 -10.26
CA GLY A 65 8.32 3.73 -10.48
C GLY A 65 7.62 4.87 -9.71
N GLU A 66 6.46 4.62 -9.12
CA GLU A 66 5.83 5.62 -8.25
C GLU A 66 6.60 5.78 -6.95
N PHE A 67 6.79 7.03 -6.52
CA PHE A 67 7.36 7.31 -5.23
C PHE A 67 6.26 7.49 -4.18
N HIS A 68 6.45 6.89 -3.01
CA HIS A 68 5.46 6.89 -1.95
C HIS A 68 6.08 6.89 -0.56
N GLU A 69 5.29 7.32 0.42
CA GLU A 69 5.62 7.27 1.86
C GLU A 69 4.43 6.67 2.62
N THR A 70 4.72 5.94 3.70
CA THR A 70 3.69 5.48 4.65
C THR A 70 4.08 5.88 6.05
N SER A 71 3.14 6.45 6.81
CA SER A 71 3.35 6.88 8.19
C SER A 71 2.14 6.55 9.06
N THR A 72 2.34 6.51 10.37
CA THR A 72 1.25 6.35 11.34
C THR A 72 1.51 7.18 12.58
N GLU A 73 0.45 7.68 13.19
CA GLU A 73 0.53 8.32 14.52
C GLU A 73 0.37 7.27 15.63
N LYS A 74 -0.52 6.29 15.49
CA LYS A 74 -0.91 5.36 16.57
C LYS A 74 -0.40 3.93 16.42
N GLY A 75 0.27 3.63 15.32
CA GLY A 75 0.65 2.27 14.97
C GLY A 75 -0.26 1.69 13.89
N LEU A 76 0.30 0.75 13.14
CA LEU A 76 -0.25 0.22 11.90
C LEU A 76 0.35 -1.17 11.64
N MET A 77 -0.48 -2.12 11.23
CA MET A 77 -0.03 -3.34 10.58
C MET A 77 -0.59 -3.40 9.17
N ALA A 78 0.27 -3.74 8.20
CA ALA A 78 -0.12 -3.88 6.81
C ALA A 78 0.48 -5.15 6.19
N ILE A 79 -0.17 -5.65 5.15
CA ILE A 79 0.38 -6.66 4.25
C ILE A 79 0.78 -5.95 2.95
N VAL A 80 2.03 -6.10 2.54
CA VAL A 80 2.53 -5.61 1.25
C VAL A 80 2.53 -6.78 0.28
N ILE A 81 1.92 -6.61 -0.89
CA ILE A 81 1.87 -7.59 -1.95
C ILE A 81 2.56 -7.00 -3.17
N GLU A 82 3.61 -7.65 -3.66
CA GLU A 82 4.51 -7.12 -4.69
C GLU A 82 4.63 -8.11 -5.84
N SER A 83 4.43 -7.63 -7.08
CA SER A 83 4.63 -8.43 -8.29
C SER A 83 4.72 -7.56 -9.54
N GLU A 84 5.41 -8.06 -10.56
CA GLU A 84 5.24 -7.53 -11.92
C GLU A 84 3.78 -7.72 -12.36
N GLU A 85 3.22 -6.75 -13.07
CA GLU A 85 1.85 -6.72 -13.59
C GLU A 85 0.74 -6.95 -12.54
N LEU A 86 0.99 -6.58 -11.28
CA LEU A 86 0.06 -6.78 -10.17
C LEU A 86 -1.32 -6.16 -10.44
N GLU A 87 -1.35 -4.98 -11.06
CA GLU A 87 -2.55 -4.21 -11.39
C GLU A 87 -3.59 -5.00 -12.20
N LYS A 88 -3.15 -5.96 -13.02
CA LYS A 88 -4.05 -6.80 -13.82
C LYS A 88 -4.86 -7.79 -12.98
N GLY A 89 -4.41 -8.06 -11.76
CA GLY A 89 -5.00 -9.03 -10.85
C GLY A 89 -5.76 -8.42 -9.67
N ILE A 90 -5.71 -7.11 -9.46
CA ILE A 90 -6.33 -6.46 -8.29
C ILE A 90 -7.85 -6.55 -8.39
N LEU A 91 -8.47 -7.02 -7.30
CA LEU A 91 -9.93 -7.17 -7.18
C LEU A 91 -10.52 -6.29 -6.07
N MET A 92 -9.69 -5.85 -5.13
CA MET A 92 -10.10 -4.96 -4.05
C MET A 92 -10.09 -3.51 -4.52
N LYS A 93 -11.07 -2.74 -4.06
CA LYS A 93 -11.08 -1.29 -4.31
C LYS A 93 -9.98 -0.62 -3.50
N GLU A 94 -9.15 0.15 -4.19
CA GLU A 94 -8.09 0.95 -3.59
C GLU A 94 -8.63 2.31 -3.09
N VAL A 95 -7.97 2.87 -2.09
CA VAL A 95 -8.16 4.26 -1.64
C VAL A 95 -7.01 5.12 -2.15
N GLY A 96 -7.32 6.34 -2.59
CA GLY A 96 -6.31 7.29 -3.02
C GLY A 96 -5.67 6.97 -4.37
N LYS A 97 -6.43 6.53 -5.38
CA LYS A 97 -5.95 6.66 -6.77
C LYS A 97 -5.66 8.14 -7.00
N PHE A 98 -4.38 8.46 -7.09
CA PHE A 98 -3.90 9.78 -7.44
C PHE A 98 -4.02 9.88 -8.97
N ASP A 99 -5.23 10.14 -9.45
CA ASP A 99 -5.44 10.47 -10.85
C ASP A 99 -4.66 11.76 -11.14
N ASP A 100 -3.68 11.69 -12.06
CA ASP A 100 -3.11 12.87 -12.74
C ASP A 100 -4.11 13.49 -13.72
#